data_AF-I8AG49-F1
#
_entry.id   AF-I8AG49-F1
#
_cell.length_a   1.000
_cell.length_b   1.000
_cell.length_c   1.000
_cell.angle_alpha   90.00
_cell.angle_beta   90.00
_cell.angle_gamma   90.00
#
_symmetry.space_group_name_H-M   'P 1'
#
loop_
_entity.id
_entity.type
_entity.pdbx_description
1 polymer ?
#
loop_
_entity_poly.entity_id
_entity_poly.type
_entity_poly.pdbx_seq_one_letter_code
_entity_poly.pdbx_strand_id
1 'polypeptide(L)'
;MIVVMIIFNVFGLSAFVFAYFLRKKKLLHVIAGYSEGSIAEEDKQAFGNVNSFFAVLTGLVLCVFGTFFITTSVFYLLGAMVVVGIVQIVYVNVRFRDRGKSSQ
;
A
#
# COMPACT_ATOMS: atom_id res chain seq x y z
N MET A 1 -16.78 6.82 19.89
CA MET A 1 -15.78 5.73 19.83
C MET A 1 -16.16 4.66 18.81
N ILE A 2 -17.35 4.06 18.87
CA ILE A 2 -17.83 3.06 17.89
C ILE A 2 -17.73 3.56 16.44
N VAL A 3 -18.16 4.81 16.18
CA VAL A 3 -18.06 5.43 14.85
C VAL A 3 -16.62 5.44 14.32
N VAL A 4 -15.64 5.75 15.17
CA VAL A 4 -14.22 5.79 14.79
C VAL A 4 -13.69 4.39 14.48
N MET A 5 -14.08 3.38 15.27
CA MET A 5 -13.75 1.98 15.02
C MET A 5 -14.31 1.50 13.68
N ILE A 6 -15.57 1.85 13.38
CA ILE A 6 -16.22 1.53 12.09
C ILE A 6 -15.46 2.19 10.94
N ILE A 7 -15.09 3.47 11.06
CA ILE A 7 -14.34 4.19 10.03
C ILE A 7 -13.02 3.47 9.73
N PHE A 8 -12.22 3.14 10.75
CA PHE A 8 -10.94 2.45 10.54
C PHE A 8 -11.11 1.06 9.91
N ASN A 9 -12.13 0.30 10.32
CA ASN A 9 -12.41 -1.00 9.72
C ASN A 9 -12.88 -0.88 8.26
N VAL A 10 -13.70 0.12 7.93
CA VAL A 10 -14.12 0.38 6.54
C VAL A 10 -12.92 0.77 5.67
N PHE A 11 -12.03 1.63 6.16
CA PHE A 11 -10.78 1.95 5.46
C PHE A 11 -9.83 0.76 5.36
N GLY A 12 -9.77 -0.08 6.39
CA GLY A 12 -9.00 -1.32 6.35
C GLY A 12 -9.51 -2.27 5.27
N LEU A 13 -10.83 -2.49 5.22
CA LEU A 13 -11.50 -3.32 4.22
C LEU A 13 -11.32 -2.78 2.79
N SER A 14 -11.44 -1.46 2.61
CA SER A 14 -11.24 -0.84 1.29
C SER A 14 -9.80 -1.00 0.80
N ALA A 15 -8.80 -1.05 1.69
CA ALA A 15 -7.41 -1.35 1.32
C ALA A 15 -7.24 -2.76 0.72
N PHE A 16 -8.01 -3.76 1.18
CA PHE A 16 -8.01 -5.10 0.56
C PHE A 16 -8.62 -5.08 -0.84
N VAL A 17 -9.69 -4.31 -1.03
CA VAL A 17 -10.31 -4.12 -2.36
C VAL A 17 -9.32 -3.42 -3.30
N PHE A 18 -8.61 -2.40 -2.81
CA PHE A 18 -7.56 -1.72 -3.56
C PHE A 18 -6.42 -2.66 -3.92
N ALA A 19 -5.96 -3.48 -2.97
CA ALA A 19 -4.93 -4.51 -3.20
C ALA A 19 -5.33 -5.48 -4.33
N TYR A 20 -6.59 -5.93 -4.34
CA TYR A 20 -7.11 -6.77 -5.41
C TYR A 20 -7.04 -6.08 -6.78
N PHE A 21 -7.42 -4.81 -6.87
CA PHE A 21 -7.35 -4.05 -8.12
C PHE A 21 -5.91 -3.80 -8.59
N LEU A 22 -4.98 -3.56 -7.66
CA LEU A 22 -3.55 -3.45 -7.96
C LEU A 22 -2.99 -4.74 -8.54
N ARG A 23 -3.35 -5.88 -7.95
CA ARG A 23 -2.95 -7.20 -8.45
C ARG A 23 -3.51 -7.50 -9.84
N LYS A 24 -4.71 -6.98 -10.15
CA LYS A 24 -5.32 -7.05 -11.48
C LYS A 24 -4.79 -5.98 -12.46
N LYS A 25 -3.76 -5.22 -12.09
CA LYS A 25 -3.14 -4.14 -12.88
C LYS A 25 -4.10 -3.01 -13.27
N LYS A 26 -5.30 -2.92 -12.67
CA LYS A 26 -6.33 -1.95 -13.07
C LYS A 26 -6.07 -0.53 -12.55
N LEU A 27 -5.37 -0.42 -11.41
CA LEU A 27 -5.16 0.86 -10.70
C LEU A 27 -3.68 1.19 -10.49
N LEU A 28 -2.78 0.68 -11.34
CA LEU A 28 -1.34 0.98 -11.23
C LEU A 28 -1.06 2.48 -11.38
N HIS A 29 -1.85 3.18 -12.21
CA HIS A 29 -1.78 4.63 -12.41
C HIS A 29 -2.10 5.46 -11.16
N VAL A 30 -2.73 4.86 -10.15
CA VAL A 30 -3.07 5.54 -8.88
C VAL A 30 -1.91 5.44 -7.88
N ILE A 31 -0.90 4.60 -8.13
CA ILE A 31 0.24 4.46 -7.24
C ILE A 31 1.17 5.66 -7.43
N ALA A 32 1.44 6.37 -6.33
CA ALA A 32 2.41 7.46 -6.32
C ALA A 32 3.78 6.98 -6.82
N GLY A 33 4.32 7.68 -7.82
CA GLY A 33 5.60 7.33 -8.46
C GLY A 33 5.48 6.39 -9.67
N TYR A 34 4.27 5.93 -10.02
CA TYR A 34 4.02 5.26 -11.30
C TYR A 34 3.73 6.30 -12.39
N SER A 35 4.53 6.32 -13.45
CA SER A 35 4.16 6.95 -14.72
C SER A 35 3.94 5.88 -15.79
N GLU A 36 3.04 6.12 -16.73
CA GLU A 36 2.86 5.23 -17.87
C GLU A 36 4.19 5.10 -18.64
N GLY A 37 4.68 3.87 -18.78
CA GLY A 37 5.98 3.57 -19.39
C GLY A 37 7.18 3.57 -18.43
N SER A 38 7.04 3.96 -17.15
CA SER A 38 8.15 3.89 -16.17
C SER A 38 8.54 2.47 -15.75
N ILE A 39 7.65 1.49 -15.96
CA ILE A 39 7.86 0.09 -15.57
C ILE A 39 7.65 -0.79 -16.80
N ALA A 40 8.62 -1.64 -17.08
CA ALA A 40 8.55 -2.63 -18.16
C ALA A 40 7.33 -3.56 -17.98
N GLU A 41 6.73 -4.00 -19.09
CA GLU A 41 5.48 -4.77 -19.07
C GLU A 41 5.58 -6.08 -18.26
N GLU A 42 6.76 -6.69 -18.31
CA GLU A 42 7.16 -7.87 -17.54
C GLU A 42 7.21 -7.62 -16.02
N ASP A 43 7.67 -6.44 -15.61
CA ASP A 43 7.81 -6.06 -14.19
C ASP A 43 6.50 -5.51 -13.60
N LYS A 44 5.52 -5.09 -14.43
CA LYS A 44 4.21 -4.59 -13.96
C LYS A 44 3.48 -5.56 -13.04
N GLN A 45 3.63 -6.87 -13.27
CA GLN A 45 3.01 -7.89 -12.43
C GLN A 45 3.67 -7.98 -11.05
N ALA A 46 5.00 -7.94 -10.99
CA ALA A 46 5.74 -7.92 -9.74
C ALA A 46 5.47 -6.62 -8.97
N PHE A 47 5.45 -5.48 -9.66
CA PHE A 47 5.11 -4.18 -9.06
C PHE A 47 3.69 -4.15 -8.48
N GLY A 48 2.70 -4.67 -9.21
CA GLY A 48 1.33 -4.82 -8.72
C GLY A 48 1.24 -5.74 -7.51
N ASN A 49 1.96 -6.86 -7.50
CA ASN A 49 1.99 -7.79 -6.36
C ASN A 49 2.61 -7.14 -5.11
N VAL A 50 3.72 -6.42 -5.25
CA VAL A 50 4.41 -5.75 -4.14
C VAL A 50 3.51 -4.67 -3.54
N ASN A 51 2.94 -3.78 -4.36
CA ASN A 51 2.04 -2.76 -3.84
C ASN A 51 0.74 -3.34 -3.29
N SER A 52 0.22 -4.41 -3.89
CA SER A 52 -0.90 -5.18 -3.33
C SER A 52 -0.57 -5.75 -1.95
N PHE A 53 0.65 -6.24 -1.73
CA PHE A 53 1.07 -6.75 -0.43
C PHE A 53 1.10 -5.63 0.63
N PHE A 54 1.69 -4.47 0.32
CA PHE A 54 1.69 -3.31 1.23
C PHE A 54 0.28 -2.77 1.50
N ALA A 55 -0.62 -2.80 0.51
CA ALA A 55 -2.02 -2.42 0.69
C ALA A 55 -2.75 -3.40 1.63
N VAL A 56 -2.51 -4.71 1.50
CA VAL A 56 -3.04 -5.72 2.44
C VAL A 56 -2.49 -5.49 3.85
N LEU A 57 -1.17 -5.24 3.98
CA LEU A 57 -0.53 -5.00 5.27
C LEU A 57 -1.12 -3.75 5.96
N THR A 58 -1.31 -2.68 5.20
CA THR A 58 -1.99 -1.46 5.64
C THR A 58 -3.42 -1.75 6.09
N GLY A 59 -4.18 -2.52 5.30
CA GLY A 59 -5.54 -2.92 5.63
C GLY A 59 -5.63 -3.70 6.95
N LEU A 60 -4.71 -4.65 7.16
CA LEU A 60 -4.60 -5.41 8.40
C LEU A 60 -4.31 -4.50 9.61
N VAL A 61 -3.35 -3.59 9.49
CA VAL A 61 -3.02 -2.63 10.56
C VAL A 61 -4.23 -1.77 10.91
N LEU A 62 -4.96 -1.27 9.92
CA LEU A 62 -6.16 -0.45 10.14
C LEU A 62 -7.30 -1.25 10.79
N CYS A 63 -7.53 -2.51 10.40
CA CYS A 63 -8.55 -3.36 11.03
C CYS A 63 -8.19 -3.71 12.48
N VAL A 64 -6.94 -4.10 12.74
CA VAL A 64 -6.45 -4.39 14.10
C VAL A 64 -6.58 -3.13 14.96
N PHE A 65 -6.08 -1.99 14.48
CA PHE A 65 -6.20 -0.73 15.19
C PHE A 65 -7.65 -0.30 15.42
N GLY A 66 -8.51 -0.45 14.41
CA GLY A 66 -9.94 -0.17 14.52
C GLY A 66 -10.64 -1.05 15.57
N THR A 67 -10.16 -2.27 15.79
CA THR A 67 -10.69 -3.20 16.80
C THR A 67 -10.17 -2.89 18.21
N PHE A 68 -8.90 -2.47 18.33
CA PHE A 68 -8.24 -2.17 19.61
C PHE A 68 -8.10 -0.66 19.90
N PHE A 69 -8.88 0.18 19.22
CA PHE A 69 -8.79 1.65 19.29
C PHE A 69 -8.91 2.20 20.72
N ILE A 70 -9.61 1.48 21.59
CA ILE A 70 -9.90 1.86 22.98
C ILE A 70 -8.62 1.96 23.82
N THR A 71 -7.58 1.18 23.49
CA THR A 71 -6.35 1.06 24.29
C THR A 71 -5.11 1.65 23.61
N THR A 72 -5.21 2.00 22.33
CA THR A 72 -4.03 2.33 21.52
C THR A 72 -4.03 3.79 21.09
N SER A 73 -2.93 4.51 21.35
CA SER A 73 -2.78 5.91 20.91
C SER A 73 -2.68 6.03 19.39
N VAL A 74 -3.39 7.01 18.82
CA VAL A 74 -3.38 7.34 17.38
C VAL A 74 -1.98 7.66 16.87
N PHE A 75 -1.08 8.16 17.73
CA PHE A 75 0.31 8.41 17.37
C PHE A 75 1.07 7.14 16.97
N TYR A 76 0.75 5.99 17.57
CA TYR A 76 1.37 4.72 17.18
C TYR A 76 0.90 4.27 15.79
N LEU A 77 -0.38 4.49 15.44
CA LEU A 77 -0.89 4.21 14.10
C LEU A 77 -0.17 5.09 13.06
N LEU A 78 -0.08 6.40 13.31
CA LEU A 78 0.60 7.32 12.40
C LEU A 78 2.07 6.93 12.21
N GLY A 79 2.78 6.60 13.30
CA GLY A 79 4.15 6.10 13.24
C GLY A 79 4.28 4.83 12.40
N ALA A 80 3.41 3.82 12.62
CA ALA A 80 3.41 2.59 11.86
C ALA A 80 3.14 2.83 10.36
N MET A 81 2.18 3.69 10.02
CA MET A 81 1.83 4.02 8.64
C MET A 81 2.98 4.74 7.92
N VAL A 82 3.66 5.66 8.59
CA VAL A 82 4.84 6.35 8.05
C VAL A 82 5.97 5.36 7.78
N VAL A 83 6.25 4.46 8.71
CA VAL A 83 7.29 3.43 8.55
C VAL A 83 6.96 2.50 7.38
N VAL A 84 5.72 2.00 7.31
CA VAL A 84 5.27 1.14 6.20
C VAL A 84 5.37 1.87 4.86
N GLY A 85 4.98 3.14 4.81
CA GLY A 85 5.07 3.97 3.60
C GLY A 85 6.52 4.17 3.13
N ILE A 86 7.44 4.48 4.04
CA ILE A 86 8.87 4.61 3.72
C ILE A 86 9.42 3.29 3.18
N VAL A 87 9.13 2.17 3.85
CA VAL A 87 9.58 0.84 3.42
C VAL A 87 9.03 0.51 2.04
N GLN A 88 7.75 0.79 1.78
CA GLN A 88 7.13 0.58 0.47
C GLN A 88 7.84 1.40 -0.62
N ILE A 89 8.05 2.70 -0.40
CA ILE A 89 8.69 3.59 -1.38
C ILE A 89 10.12 3.16 -1.66
N VAL A 90 10.90 2.87 -0.61
CA VAL A 90 12.30 2.43 -0.74
C VAL A 90 12.37 1.09 -1.48
N TYR A 91 11.57 0.11 -1.08
CA TYR A 91 11.55 -1.21 -1.71
C TYR A 91 11.17 -1.13 -3.19
N VAL A 92 10.13 -0.37 -3.52
CA VAL A 92 9.67 -0.18 -4.88
C VAL A 92 10.73 0.52 -5.74
N ASN A 93 11.36 1.59 -5.23
CA ASN A 93 12.42 2.28 -5.96
C ASN A 93 13.63 1.36 -6.20
N VAL A 94 14.13 0.67 -5.18
CA VAL A 94 15.29 -0.23 -5.32
C VAL A 94 15.00 -1.39 -6.29
N ARG A 95 13.78 -1.94 -6.28
CA ARG A 95 13.43 -3.11 -7.08
C ARG A 95 13.13 -2.77 -8.55
N PHE A 96 12.48 -1.63 -8.81
CA PHE A 96 11.87 -1.35 -10.12
C PHE A 96 12.45 -0.12 -10.84
N ARG A 97 13.01 0.87 -10.12
CA ARG A 97 13.46 2.13 -10.74
C ARG A 97 14.82 2.02 -11.44
N ASP A 98 15.72 1.17 -10.93
CA ASP A 98 17.06 0.99 -11.53
C ASP A 98 17.06 0.12 -12.79
N ARG A 99 15.97 -0.62 -13.05
CA ARG A 99 15.81 -1.43 -14.28
C ARG A 99 15.34 -0.63 -15.49
N GLY A 100 14.69 0.51 -15.29
CA GLY A 100 14.24 1.38 -16.37
C GLY A 100 15.35 2.23 -16.99
N LYS A 101 16.47 2.44 -16.27
CA LYS A 101 17.59 3.27 -16.74
C LYS A 101 18.66 2.49 -17.52
N SER A 102 18.67 1.17 -17.47
CA SER A 102 19.65 0.34 -18.19
C SER A 102 19.26 0.05 -19.64
N SER A 103 18.10 0.54 -20.10
CA SER A 103 17.55 0.27 -21.43
C SER A 103 17.43 1.54 -22.30
N GLN A 104 18.05 2.65 -21.89
CA GLN A 104 18.30 3.84 -22.73
C GLN A 104 19.80 3.95 -23.01
#